data_AF-A0A938VPU5-F1
#
_entry.id   AF-A0A938VPU5-F1
#
_cell.length_a   1.000
_cell.length_b   1.000
_cell.length_c   1.000
_cell.angle_alpha   90.00
_cell.angle_beta   90.00
_cell.angle_gamma   90.00
#
_symmetry.space_group_name_H-M   'P 1'
#
loop_
_entity.id
_entity.type
_entity.pdbx_description
1 polymer ?
#
loop_
_entity_poly.entity_id
_entity_poly.type
_entity_poly.pdbx_seq_one_letter_code
_entity_poly.pdbx_strand_id
1 'polypeptide(L)'
;MADKLIAIRARVGERVGVLEGWGGYYLLELIPHGICGAMPGTPLVGPLTRVYRLRASGQDRAALELMGRLLPFINFSLQHFEVFLHIEKTLLARLGVIEHATVRDATYVPSAANRAYAEFLIGHVLDLIREVEGQV
;
A
#
# COMPACT_ATOMS: atom_id res chain seq x y z
N MET A 1 9.42 -7.40 -6.48
CA MET A 1 8.00 -7.10 -6.80
C MET A 1 7.74 -7.07 -8.31
N ALA A 2 8.73 -6.72 -9.12
CA ALA A 2 8.66 -6.61 -10.58
C ALA A 2 8.07 -7.85 -11.28
N ASP A 3 8.48 -9.07 -10.92
CA ASP A 3 8.02 -10.29 -11.58
C ASP A 3 6.50 -10.46 -11.54
N LYS A 4 5.88 -10.12 -10.39
CA LYS A 4 4.43 -10.13 -10.23
C LYS A 4 3.76 -9.12 -11.17
N LEU A 5 4.30 -7.90 -11.24
CA LEU A 5 3.79 -6.87 -12.14
C LEU A 5 3.91 -7.28 -13.61
N ILE A 6 5.07 -7.83 -14.01
CA ILE A 6 5.33 -8.31 -15.37
C ILE A 6 4.32 -9.40 -15.73
N ALA A 7 4.09 -10.37 -14.84
CA ALA A 7 3.11 -11.43 -15.05
C ALA A 7 1.68 -10.89 -15.21
N ILE A 8 1.26 -9.92 -14.37
CA ILE A 8 -0.04 -9.27 -14.49
C ILE A 8 -0.17 -8.58 -15.86
N ARG A 9 0.81 -7.76 -16.23
CA ARG A 9 0.81 -7.01 -17.50
C ARG A 9 0.82 -7.93 -18.71
N ALA A 10 1.53 -9.05 -18.67
CA ALA A 10 1.51 -10.05 -19.74
C ALA A 10 0.11 -10.63 -20.00
N ARG A 11 -0.78 -10.65 -19.00
CA ARG A 11 -2.15 -11.17 -19.12
C ARG A 11 -3.16 -10.09 -19.50
N VAL A 12 -3.03 -8.89 -18.94
CA VAL A 12 -4.02 -7.82 -19.10
C VAL A 12 -3.67 -6.82 -20.22
N GLY A 13 -2.39 -6.73 -20.60
CA GLY A 13 -1.89 -5.71 -21.52
C GLY A 13 -2.03 -4.31 -20.93
N GLU A 14 -2.30 -3.32 -21.77
CA GLU A 14 -2.51 -1.92 -21.34
C GLU A 14 -3.97 -1.59 -21.01
N ARG A 15 -4.87 -2.59 -21.07
CA ARG A 15 -6.30 -2.43 -20.78
C ARG A 15 -6.59 -2.13 -19.31
N VAL A 16 -5.66 -2.46 -18.43
CA VAL A 16 -5.78 -2.27 -16.98
C VAL A 16 -4.54 -1.54 -16.47
N GLY A 17 -4.75 -0.38 -15.87
CA GLY A 17 -3.69 0.34 -15.16
C GLY A 17 -3.33 -0.37 -13.86
N VAL A 18 -2.03 -0.57 -13.63
CA VAL A 18 -1.53 -1.13 -12.37
C VAL A 18 -0.93 -0.02 -11.53
N LEU A 19 -1.46 0.17 -10.33
CA LEU A 19 -0.93 1.11 -9.35
C LEU A 19 -0.03 0.36 -8.36
N GLU A 20 1.07 0.99 -8.00
CA GLU A 20 1.86 0.57 -6.86
C GLU A 20 1.15 0.98 -5.55
N GLY A 21 1.33 0.19 -4.50
CA GLY A 21 0.85 0.48 -3.15
C GLY A 21 1.99 0.39 -2.15
N TRP A 22 1.70 0.31 -0.85
CA TRP A 22 2.74 0.28 0.20
C TRP A 22 3.55 1.57 0.26
N GLY A 23 2.87 2.73 0.17
CA GLY A 23 3.51 4.02 0.45
C GLY A 23 4.43 4.57 -0.64
N GLY A 24 4.45 4.03 -1.85
CA GLY A 24 5.38 4.45 -2.89
C GLY A 24 6.77 3.79 -2.81
N TYR A 25 6.93 2.80 -1.93
CA TYR A 25 8.21 2.17 -1.60
C TYR A 25 8.92 1.56 -2.83
N TYR A 26 8.15 1.02 -3.78
CA TYR A 26 8.68 0.28 -4.93
C TYR A 26 8.66 1.08 -6.23
N LEU A 27 8.44 2.40 -6.18
CA LEU A 27 8.37 3.26 -7.38
C LEU A 27 9.58 3.09 -8.31
N LEU A 28 10.80 3.10 -7.78
CA LEU A 28 12.02 3.00 -8.61
C LEU A 28 12.11 1.65 -9.33
N GLU A 29 11.68 0.57 -8.69
CA GLU A 29 11.66 -0.78 -9.24
C GLU A 29 10.57 -0.90 -10.31
N LEU A 30 9.35 -0.41 -10.03
CA LEU A 30 8.16 -0.77 -10.79
C LEU A 30 7.83 0.16 -11.96
N ILE A 31 8.29 1.42 -11.95
CA ILE A 31 8.06 2.37 -13.06
C ILE A 31 8.57 1.84 -14.40
N PRO A 32 9.80 1.30 -14.53
CA PRO A 32 10.28 0.73 -15.80
C PRO A 32 9.43 -0.43 -16.32
N HIS A 33 8.68 -1.08 -15.43
CA HIS A 33 7.82 -2.21 -15.76
C HIS A 33 6.36 -1.80 -16.03
N GLY A 34 6.07 -0.49 -16.04
CA GLY A 34 4.81 0.07 -16.53
C GLY A 34 3.67 0.11 -15.53
N ILE A 35 3.96 0.35 -14.24
CA ILE A 35 2.93 0.92 -13.37
C ILE A 35 2.49 2.29 -13.90
N CYS A 36 1.22 2.64 -13.70
CA CYS A 36 0.68 3.93 -14.11
C CYS A 36 0.58 4.95 -12.97
N GLY A 37 1.01 4.59 -11.76
CA GLY A 37 0.97 5.45 -10.60
C GLY A 37 1.20 4.68 -9.30
N ALA A 38 1.00 5.37 -8.18
CA ALA A 38 1.13 4.80 -6.83
C ALA A 38 0.02 5.33 -5.91
N MET A 39 -0.25 4.61 -4.83
CA MET A 39 -1.12 5.01 -3.72
C MET A 39 -0.29 5.22 -2.44
N PRO A 40 0.38 6.38 -2.30
CA PRO A 40 1.20 6.67 -1.12
C PRO A 40 0.41 7.33 0.02
N GLY A 41 1.11 7.59 1.13
CA GLY A 41 0.65 8.53 2.14
C GLY A 41 0.49 9.96 1.58
N THR A 42 -0.60 10.63 1.95
CA THR A 42 -0.99 11.96 1.45
C THR A 42 0.10 13.04 1.53
N PRO A 43 0.81 13.26 2.66
CA PRO A 43 1.86 14.28 2.76
C PRO A 43 3.04 14.05 1.82
N LEU A 44 3.24 12.84 1.29
CA LEU A 44 4.34 12.53 0.37
C LEU A 44 3.93 12.57 -1.12
N VAL A 45 2.67 12.89 -1.45
CA VAL A 45 2.19 12.93 -2.85
C VAL A 45 3.05 13.83 -3.73
N GLY A 46 3.39 15.04 -3.26
CA GLY A 46 4.24 15.98 -4.00
C GLY A 46 5.63 15.41 -4.36
N PRO A 47 6.47 15.06 -3.36
CA PRO A 47 7.79 14.51 -3.64
C PRO A 47 7.77 13.16 -4.38
N LEU A 48 6.81 12.26 -4.10
CA LEU A 48 6.70 10.98 -4.81
C LEU A 48 6.24 11.15 -6.26
N THR A 49 5.38 12.14 -6.55
CA THR A 49 5.07 12.51 -7.94
C THR A 49 6.34 12.97 -8.67
N ARG A 50 7.24 13.69 -7.99
CA ARG A 50 8.52 14.09 -8.59
C ARG A 50 9.44 12.89 -8.83
N VAL A 51 9.54 11.96 -7.88
CA VAL A 51 10.25 10.67 -8.08
C VAL A 51 9.70 9.95 -9.30
N TYR A 52 8.37 9.83 -9.40
CA TYR A 52 7.72 9.16 -10.52
C TYR A 52 8.10 9.78 -11.86
N ARG A 53 7.96 11.11 -11.99
CA ARG A 53 8.28 11.83 -13.22
C ARG A 53 9.75 11.70 -13.61
N LEU A 54 10.67 11.82 -12.63
CA LEU A 54 12.10 11.65 -12.88
C LEU A 54 12.39 10.26 -13.43
N ARG A 55 11.92 9.21 -12.74
CA ARG A 55 12.13 7.82 -13.15
C ARG A 55 11.47 7.49 -14.49
N ALA A 56 10.24 7.94 -14.72
CA ALA A 56 9.53 7.73 -15.98
C ALA A 56 10.19 8.44 -17.18
N SER A 57 10.93 9.53 -16.93
CA SER A 57 11.71 10.25 -17.95
C SER A 57 13.15 9.74 -18.12
N GLY A 58 13.52 8.63 -17.48
CA GLY A 58 14.88 8.07 -17.55
C GLY A 58 15.92 8.79 -16.69
N GLN A 59 15.53 9.74 -15.83
CA GLN A 59 16.43 10.46 -14.93
C GLN A 59 16.71 9.65 -13.66
N ASP A 60 17.29 8.46 -13.83
CA ASP A 60 17.38 7.42 -12.81
C ASP A 60 18.15 7.83 -11.57
N ARG A 61 19.29 8.50 -11.74
CA ARG A 61 20.12 8.96 -10.62
C ARG A 61 19.40 10.00 -9.76
N ALA A 62 18.73 10.96 -10.40
CA ALA A 62 17.97 11.99 -9.70
C ALA A 62 16.74 11.40 -8.98
N ALA A 63 16.08 10.42 -9.60
CA ALA A 63 14.98 9.69 -8.96
C ALA A 63 15.47 8.91 -7.73
N LEU A 64 16.61 8.20 -7.86
CA LEU A 64 17.24 7.46 -6.76
C LEU A 64 17.64 8.37 -5.60
N GLU A 65 18.26 9.52 -5.90
CA GLU A 65 18.67 10.49 -4.89
C GLU A 65 17.46 11.03 -4.12
N LEU A 66 16.41 11.48 -4.82
CA LEU A 66 15.21 11.98 -4.17
C LEU A 66 14.51 10.89 -3.35
N MET A 67 14.35 9.69 -3.90
CA MET A 67 13.76 8.56 -3.19
C MET A 67 14.58 8.18 -1.95
N GLY A 68 15.90 8.17 -2.05
CA GLY A 68 16.81 7.89 -0.94
C GLY A 68 16.63 8.84 0.24
N ARG A 69 16.28 10.10 -0.02
CA ARG A 69 15.97 11.10 1.02
C ARG A 69 14.61 10.89 1.68
N LEU A 70 13.66 10.27 0.98
CA LEU A 70 12.32 9.97 1.49
C LEU A 70 12.26 8.64 2.23
N LEU A 71 13.07 7.67 1.82
CA LEU A 71 13.06 6.29 2.32
C LEU A 71 13.15 6.18 3.85
N PRO A 72 13.97 6.96 4.59
CA PRO A 72 13.98 6.88 6.05
C PRO A 72 12.62 7.15 6.68
N PHE A 73 11.90 8.16 6.19
CA PHE A 73 10.56 8.50 6.65
C PHE A 73 9.56 7.42 6.25
N ILE A 74 9.55 7.02 4.96
CA ILE A 74 8.63 6.00 4.45
C ILE A 74 8.81 4.70 5.23
N ASN A 75 10.05 4.22 5.36
CA ASN A 75 10.38 2.98 6.04
C ASN A 75 9.95 3.00 7.51
N PHE A 76 10.19 4.11 8.22
CA PHE A 76 9.74 4.24 9.61
C PHE A 76 8.21 4.27 9.72
N SER A 77 7.54 5.05 8.86
CA SER A 77 6.07 5.17 8.88
C SER A 77 5.37 3.84 8.60
N LEU A 78 5.95 2.97 7.75
CA LEU A 78 5.36 1.70 7.34
C LEU A 78 5.64 0.52 8.28
N GLN A 79 6.31 0.72 9.42
CA GLN A 79 6.57 -0.35 10.38
C GLN A 79 5.29 -0.92 11.02
N HIS A 80 4.25 -0.10 11.15
CA HIS A 80 2.96 -0.48 11.70
C HIS A 80 1.86 0.46 11.21
N PHE A 81 0.66 -0.05 10.92
CA PHE A 81 -0.41 0.78 10.36
C PHE A 81 -0.89 1.90 11.28
N GLU A 82 -0.92 1.69 12.60
CA GLU A 82 -1.25 2.80 13.51
C GLU A 82 -0.14 3.86 13.52
N VAL A 83 1.13 3.43 13.55
CA VAL A 83 2.29 4.33 13.48
C VAL A 83 2.24 5.17 12.20
N PHE A 84 1.92 4.53 11.07
CA PHE A 84 1.69 5.19 9.78
C PHE A 84 0.65 6.31 9.91
N LEU A 85 -0.55 6.01 10.42
CA LEU A 85 -1.64 6.98 10.54
C LEU A 85 -1.26 8.18 11.41
N HIS A 86 -0.58 7.94 12.55
CA HIS A 86 -0.16 9.01 13.45
C HIS A 86 0.91 9.92 12.83
N ILE A 87 1.93 9.33 12.21
CA ILE A 87 3.06 10.08 11.64
C ILE A 87 2.63 10.88 10.42
N GLU A 88 1.87 10.27 9.51
CA GLU A 88 1.39 10.92 8.29
C GLU A 88 0.47 12.10 8.61
N LYS A 89 -0.46 11.95 9.57
CA LYS A 89 -1.28 13.06 10.04
C LYS A 89 -0.48 14.15 10.74
N THR A 90 0.53 13.77 11.52
CA THR A 90 1.44 14.75 12.15
C THR A 90 2.17 15.57 11.10
N LEU A 91 2.65 14.94 10.02
CA LEU A 91 3.29 15.64 8.92
C LEU A 91 2.31 16.56 8.18
N LEU A 92 1.08 16.10 7.91
CA LEU A 92 0.04 16.94 7.31
C LEU A 92 -0.28 18.19 8.14
N ALA A 93 -0.38 18.04 9.46
CA ALA A 93 -0.62 19.16 10.36
C ALA A 93 0.55 20.16 10.35
N ARG A 94 1.79 19.67 10.36
CA ARG A 94 3.00 20.51 10.24
C ARG A 94 3.12 21.20 8.89
N LEU A 95 2.60 20.59 7.83
CA LEU A 95 2.48 21.20 6.50
C LEU A 95 1.32 22.19 6.38
N GLY A 96 0.48 22.33 7.42
CA GLY A 96 -0.68 23.22 7.41
C GLY A 96 -1.85 22.72 6.55
N VAL A 97 -1.86 21.45 6.14
CA VAL A 97 -2.92 20.85 5.30
C VAL A 97 -4.16 20.50 6.14
N ILE A 98 -3.95 20.13 7.39
CA ILE A 98 -5.02 19.85 8.37
C ILE A 98 -4.72 20.55 9.69
N GLU A 99 -5.75 20.85 10.47
CA GLU A 99 -5.58 21.54 11.76
C GLU A 99 -5.10 20.60 12.88
N HIS A 100 -5.59 19.36 12.90
CA HIS A 100 -5.32 18.40 13.98
C HIS A 100 -4.84 17.05 13.45
N ALA A 101 -3.80 16.50 14.09
CA ALA A 101 -3.21 15.21 13.74
C ALA A 101 -3.87 14.00 14.44
N THR A 102 -5.02 14.19 15.09
CA THR A 102 -5.68 13.16 15.90
C THR A 102 -6.01 11.91 15.09
N VAL A 103 -5.57 10.75 15.58
CA VAL A 103 -5.99 9.42 15.13
C VAL A 103 -6.98 8.89 16.15
N ARG A 104 -8.08 8.27 15.68
CA ARG A 104 -9.07 7.65 16.55
C ARG A 104 -8.61 6.24 16.88
N ASP A 105 -8.92 5.77 18.09
CA ASP A 105 -8.66 4.40 18.49
C ASP A 105 -9.33 3.40 17.54
N ALA A 106 -8.62 2.31 17.25
CA ALA A 106 -9.15 1.19 16.48
C ALA A 106 -10.29 0.52 17.27
N THR A 107 -11.53 0.86 16.91
CA THR A 107 -12.76 0.44 17.62
C THR A 107 -13.71 -0.34 16.71
N TYR A 108 -13.20 -0.90 15.61
CA TYR A 108 -14.04 -1.66 14.68
C TYR A 108 -14.62 -2.91 15.36
N VAL A 109 -15.95 -2.98 15.36
CA VAL A 109 -16.71 -4.11 15.88
C VAL A 109 -17.55 -4.65 14.72
N PRO A 110 -17.41 -5.92 14.30
CA PRO A 110 -18.17 -6.46 13.17
C PRO A 110 -19.68 -6.32 13.35
N SER A 111 -20.38 -5.98 12.28
CA SER A 111 -21.85 -5.95 12.27
C SER A 111 -22.44 -7.35 12.46
N ALA A 112 -23.71 -7.45 12.84
CA ALA A 112 -24.41 -8.74 12.91
C ALA A 112 -24.37 -9.48 11.56
N ALA A 113 -24.52 -8.76 10.44
CA ALA A 113 -24.40 -9.32 9.09
C ALA A 113 -23.00 -9.87 8.80
N ASN A 114 -21.95 -9.12 9.16
CA ASN A 114 -20.56 -9.60 9.00
C ASN A 114 -20.29 -10.83 9.87
N ARG A 115 -20.82 -10.88 11.09
CA ARG A 115 -20.69 -12.06 11.95
C ARG A 115 -21.42 -13.26 11.39
N ALA A 116 -22.66 -13.11 10.93
CA ALA A 116 -23.42 -14.20 10.36
C ALA A 116 -22.71 -14.81 9.14
N TYR A 117 -22.14 -13.96 8.27
CA TYR A 117 -21.34 -14.45 7.15
C TYR A 117 -20.02 -15.08 7.60
N ALA A 118 -19.38 -14.53 8.64
CA ALA A 118 -18.19 -15.15 9.24
C ALA A 118 -18.48 -16.55 9.78
N GLU A 119 -19.60 -16.74 10.49
CA GLU A 119 -20.02 -18.06 11.00
C GLU A 119 -20.27 -19.06 9.86
N PHE A 120 -20.92 -18.63 8.77
CA PHE A 120 -21.08 -19.47 7.58
C PHE A 120 -19.73 -19.93 7.01
N LEU A 121 -18.76 -19.01 6.87
CA LEU A 121 -17.43 -19.33 6.37
C LEU A 121 -16.63 -20.20 7.35
N ILE A 122 -16.74 -19.95 8.65
CA ILE A 122 -16.13 -20.77 9.69
C ILE A 122 -16.65 -22.19 9.60
N GLY A 123 -17.97 -22.39 9.47
CA GLY A 123 -18.57 -23.70 9.26
C GLY A 123 -17.96 -24.44 8.08
N HIS A 124 -17.86 -23.77 6.93
CA HIS A 124 -17.23 -24.34 5.73
C HIS A 124 -15.77 -24.73 5.96
N VAL A 125 -14.98 -23.89 6.63
CA VAL A 125 -13.58 -24.19 6.95
C VAL A 125 -13.47 -25.39 7.90
N LEU A 126 -14.35 -25.49 8.90
CA LEU A 126 -14.37 -26.62 9.82
C LEU A 126 -14.71 -27.94 9.12
N ASP A 127 -15.64 -27.94 8.18
CA ASP A 127 -15.96 -29.11 7.35
C ASP A 127 -14.74 -29.53 6.52
N LEU A 128 -14.07 -28.57 5.87
CA LEU A 128 -12.87 -28.82 5.09
C LEU A 128 -11.73 -29.38 5.94
N ILE A 129 -11.50 -28.83 7.14
CA ILE A 129 -10.48 -29.33 8.06
C ILE A 129 -10.76 -30.80 8.40
N ARG A 130 -12.01 -31.15 8.73
CA ARG A 130 -12.40 -32.54 9.03
C ARG A 130 -12.18 -33.48 7.85
N GLU A 131 -12.49 -33.03 6.64
CA GLU A 131 -12.29 -33.81 5.41
C GLU A 131 -10.81 -34.06 5.13
N VAL A 132 -9.98 -33.02 5.24
CA VAL A 132 -8.54 -33.06 4.92
C VAL A 132 -7.74 -33.79 5.99
N GLU A 133 -8.06 -33.58 7.27
CA GLU A 133 -7.35 -34.22 8.38
C GLU A 133 -7.73 -35.68 8.56
N GLY A 134 -8.82 -36.14 7.94
CA GLY A 134 -9.20 -37.54 7.81
C GLY A 134 -9.18 -38.31 9.12
N GLN A 135 -10.37 -38.59 9.67
CA GLN A 135 -10.56 -39.48 10.82
C GLN A 135 -10.22 -38.86 12.20
N VAL A 136 -11.27 -38.67 13.00
CA VAL A 136 -11.51 -39.54 14.16
C VAL A 136 -12.89 -40.16 14.01
#